data_AF-A0A7M3YJV8-F1
#
_entry.id   AF-A0A7M3YJV8-F1
#
_cell.length_a   1.000
_cell.length_b   1.000
_cell.length_c   1.000
_cell.angle_alpha   90.00
_cell.angle_beta   90.00
_cell.angle_gamma   90.00
#
_symmetry.space_group_name_H-M   'P 1'
#
loop_
_entity.id
_entity.type
_entity.pdbx_description
1 polymer ?
#
loop_
_entity_poly.entity_id
_entity_poly.type
_entity_poly.pdbx_seq_one_letter_code
_entity_poly.pdbx_strand_id
1 'polypeptide(L)'
;MGWWDNQHGNQLRISGTATFAFALLTTMSAAQLMFLQDNADFADYTGLAIVLIVIGAIGLAVSAPAFINLNARASTLERIKTIKSTSELRKMKPDGDEAARILGGGHEEAWNAFLQEKGLKKR
;
A
#
# COMPACT_ATOMS: atom_id res chain seq x y z
N MET A 1 -8.06 -13.70 20.14
CA MET A 1 -7.35 -12.72 19.28
C MET A 1 -8.37 -12.16 18.31
N GLY A 2 -8.53 -10.84 18.25
CA GLY A 2 -9.55 -10.20 17.44
C GLY A 2 -9.21 -10.26 15.95
N TRP A 3 -10.20 -10.11 15.07
CA TRP A 3 -9.98 -9.99 13.62
C TRP A 3 -8.95 -8.89 13.28
N TRP A 4 -8.92 -7.83 14.08
CA TRP A 4 -7.99 -6.71 13.95
C TRP A 4 -6.53 -7.07 14.22
N ASP A 5 -6.26 -7.93 15.21
CA ASP A 5 -4.89 -8.37 15.54
C ASP A 5 -4.26 -9.14 14.38
N ASN A 6 -5.09 -9.92 13.65
CA ASN A 6 -4.66 -10.66 12.46
C ASN A 6 -4.41 -9.77 11.23
N GLN A 7 -4.79 -8.48 11.25
CA GLN A 7 -4.50 -7.55 10.15
C GLN A 7 -3.20 -6.77 10.36
N HIS A 8 -2.55 -6.88 11.53
CA HIS A 8 -1.25 -6.27 11.75
C HIS A 8 -0.22 -6.90 10.80
N GLY A 9 0.51 -6.10 10.03
CA GLY A 9 1.36 -6.60 8.92
C GLY A 9 0.70 -6.63 7.55
N ASN A 10 -0.63 -6.57 7.48
CA ASN A 10 -1.38 -6.70 6.23
C ASN A 10 -1.88 -5.36 5.67
N GLN A 11 -1.62 -4.27 6.37
CA GLN A 11 -2.12 -2.92 6.07
C GLN A 11 -1.66 -2.41 4.71
N LEU A 12 -0.41 -2.69 4.32
CA LEU A 12 0.11 -2.31 3.01
C LEU A 12 -0.66 -3.01 1.88
N ARG A 13 -0.94 -4.31 2.05
CA ARG A 13 -1.72 -5.08 1.06
C ARG A 13 -3.15 -4.57 0.98
N ILE A 14 -3.81 -4.34 2.11
CA ILE A 14 -5.19 -3.86 2.15
C ILE A 14 -5.31 -2.48 1.50
N SER A 15 -4.46 -1.53 1.89
CA SER A 15 -4.46 -0.18 1.31
C SER A 15 -4.11 -0.19 -0.17
N GLY A 16 -3.18 -1.05 -0.61
CA GLY A 16 -2.86 -1.26 -2.02
C GLY A 16 -4.03 -1.82 -2.82
N THR A 17 -4.66 -2.89 -2.35
CA THR A 17 -5.84 -3.49 -3.01
C THR A 17 -7.00 -2.51 -3.07
N ALA A 18 -7.28 -1.79 -1.99
CA ALA A 18 -8.33 -0.77 -1.96
C ALA A 18 -8.04 0.35 -2.97
N THR A 19 -6.82 0.88 -2.97
CA THR A 19 -6.40 1.93 -3.91
C THR A 19 -6.53 1.48 -5.36
N PHE A 20 -6.09 0.26 -5.66
CA PHE A 20 -6.22 -0.29 -7.01
C PHE A 20 -7.69 -0.48 -7.42
N ALA A 21 -8.52 -1.04 -6.52
CA ALA A 21 -9.94 -1.26 -6.79
C ALA A 21 -10.68 0.06 -7.06
N PHE A 22 -10.46 1.08 -6.22
CA PHE A 22 -11.08 2.39 -6.41
C PHE A 22 -10.52 3.14 -7.62
N ALA A 23 -9.23 3.01 -7.93
CA ALA A 23 -8.65 3.55 -9.15
C ALA A 23 -9.29 2.92 -10.38
N LEU A 24 -9.36 1.59 -10.43
CA LEU A 24 -9.95 0.86 -11.53
C LEU A 24 -11.43 1.24 -11.73
N LEU A 25 -12.20 1.28 -10.65
CA LEU A 25 -13.60 1.67 -10.67
C LEU A 25 -13.77 3.10 -11.20
N THR A 26 -12.97 4.05 -10.71
CA THR A 26 -12.99 5.43 -11.18
C THR A 26 -12.64 5.53 -12.66
N THR A 27 -11.59 4.85 -13.10
CA THR A 27 -11.14 4.86 -14.50
C THR A 27 -12.19 4.24 -15.43
N MET A 28 -12.81 3.13 -15.04
CA MET A 28 -13.85 2.47 -15.84
C MET A 28 -15.11 3.34 -15.95
N SER A 29 -15.54 3.95 -14.86
CA SER A 29 -16.67 4.87 -14.88
C SER A 29 -16.37 6.16 -15.65
N ALA A 30 -15.16 6.70 -15.54
CA ALA A 30 -14.72 7.83 -16.37
C ALA A 30 -14.67 7.45 -17.85
N ALA A 31 -14.18 6.25 -18.18
CA ALA A 31 -14.14 5.77 -19.55
C ALA A 31 -15.55 5.63 -20.14
N GLN A 32 -16.52 5.17 -19.34
CA GLN A 32 -17.93 5.14 -19.77
C GLN A 32 -18.42 6.53 -20.13
N LEU A 33 -18.20 7.53 -19.28
CA LEU A 33 -18.66 8.91 -19.53
C LEU A 33 -17.93 9.60 -20.69
N MET A 34 -16.64 9.30 -20.88
CA MET A 34 -15.79 10.00 -21.85
C MET A 34 -15.79 9.38 -23.25
N PHE A 35 -15.95 8.06 -23.36
CA PHE A 35 -15.71 7.34 -24.62
C PHE A 35 -16.88 6.50 -25.12
N LEU A 36 -17.90 6.22 -24.31
CA LEU A 36 -19.03 5.36 -24.71
C LEU A 36 -20.31 6.15 -25.07
N GLN A 37 -20.18 7.44 -25.38
CA GLN A 37 -21.31 8.35 -25.63
C GLN A 37 -22.19 7.95 -26.83
N ASP A 38 -21.61 7.31 -27.85
CA ASP A 38 -22.31 6.91 -29.07
C ASP A 38 -23.07 5.58 -28.93
N ASN A 39 -23.06 4.95 -27.75
CA ASN A 39 -23.74 3.68 -27.51
C ASN A 39 -25.23 3.91 -27.18
N ALA A 40 -26.12 3.05 -27.71
CA ALA A 40 -27.56 3.11 -27.44
C ALA A 40 -27.90 3.02 -25.94
N ASP A 41 -27.11 2.27 -25.16
CA ASP A 41 -27.32 2.07 -23.72
C ASP A 41 -26.59 3.13 -22.86
N PHE A 42 -25.97 4.15 -23.47
CA PHE A 42 -25.15 5.13 -22.74
C PHE A 42 -25.94 5.85 -21.63
N ALA A 43 -27.16 6.28 -21.93
CA ALA A 43 -28.00 7.02 -20.99
C ALA A 43 -28.35 6.17 -19.74
N ASP A 44 -28.55 4.87 -19.92
CA ASP A 44 -28.96 3.94 -18.85
C ASP A 44 -27.85 3.75 -17.81
N TYR A 45 -26.58 3.81 -18.23
CA TYR A 45 -25.43 3.63 -17.34
C TYR A 45 -24.81 4.93 -16.84
N THR A 46 -25.16 6.09 -17.40
CA THR A 46 -24.55 7.39 -17.06
C THR A 46 -24.75 7.75 -15.58
N GLY A 47 -25.96 7.58 -15.06
CA GLY A 47 -26.26 7.87 -13.65
C GLY A 47 -25.43 6.99 -12.70
N LEU A 48 -25.31 5.70 -13.01
CA LEU A 48 -24.52 4.74 -12.24
C LEU A 48 -23.03 5.08 -12.31
N ALA A 49 -22.50 5.44 -13.48
CA ALA A 49 -21.10 5.83 -13.63
C ALA A 49 -20.74 7.06 -12.80
N ILE A 50 -21.61 8.07 -12.73
CA ILE A 50 -21.38 9.25 -11.87
C ILE A 50 -21.29 8.85 -10.39
N VAL A 51 -22.24 8.04 -9.91
CA VAL A 51 -22.24 7.56 -8.51
C VAL A 51 -20.96 6.77 -8.21
N LEU A 52 -20.56 5.88 -9.12
CA LEU A 52 -19.33 5.10 -8.98
C LEU A 52 -18.08 5.99 -8.96
N ILE A 53 -18.00 7.04 -9.79
CA ILE A 53 -16.88 8.01 -9.71
C ILE A 53 -16.81 8.66 -8.33
N VAL A 54 -17.94 9.07 -7.75
CA VAL A 54 -17.95 9.69 -6.42
C VAL A 54 -17.45 8.71 -5.37
N ILE A 55 -17.93 7.46 -5.39
CA ILE A 55 -17.47 6.40 -4.48
C ILE A 55 -15.98 6.13 -4.66
N GLY A 56 -15.53 6.00 -5.91
CA GLY A 56 -14.13 5.79 -6.26
C GLY A 56 -13.23 6.92 -5.78
N ALA A 57 -13.64 8.18 -5.99
CA ALA A 57 -12.91 9.36 -5.54
C ALA A 57 -12.78 9.42 -4.02
N ILE A 58 -13.86 9.16 -3.28
CA ILE A 58 -13.83 9.11 -1.81
C ILE A 58 -12.93 7.97 -1.33
N GLY A 59 -13.06 6.78 -1.94
CA GLY A 59 -12.23 5.63 -1.62
C GLY A 59 -10.75 5.91 -1.81
N LEU A 60 -10.37 6.51 -2.95
CA LEU A 60 -9.00 6.92 -3.25
C LEU A 60 -8.48 7.98 -2.29
N ALA A 61 -9.29 8.96 -1.92
CA ALA A 61 -8.88 10.01 -0.98
C ALA A 61 -8.42 9.44 0.38
N VAL A 62 -8.97 8.30 0.79
CA VAL A 62 -8.59 7.61 2.03
C VAL A 62 -7.48 6.58 1.81
N SER A 63 -7.64 5.69 0.81
CA SER A 63 -6.74 4.55 0.63
C SER A 63 -5.41 4.92 0.00
N ALA A 64 -5.38 5.89 -0.92
CA ALA A 64 -4.18 6.22 -1.68
C ALA A 64 -3.09 6.85 -0.79
N PRO A 65 -3.38 7.83 0.10
CA PRO A 65 -2.35 8.35 1.02
C PRO A 65 -1.81 7.27 1.96
N ALA A 66 -2.69 6.40 2.47
CA ALA A 66 -2.29 5.29 3.32
C ALA A 66 -1.34 4.32 2.59
N PHE A 67 -1.69 3.95 1.35
CA PHE A 67 -0.86 3.10 0.51
C PHE A 67 0.49 3.73 0.20
N ILE A 68 0.52 5.01 -0.22
CA ILE A 68 1.77 5.71 -0.56
C ILE A 68 2.71 5.76 0.65
N ASN A 69 2.20 6.11 1.84
CA ASN A 69 3.00 6.17 3.07
C ASN A 69 3.57 4.81 3.46
N LEU A 70 2.74 3.75 3.47
CA LEU A 70 3.20 2.40 3.80
C LEU A 70 4.19 1.87 2.76
N ASN A 71 3.94 2.12 1.47
CA ASN A 71 4.82 1.68 0.39
C ASN A 71 6.18 2.40 0.44
N ALA A 72 6.20 3.68 0.80
CA ALA A 72 7.46 4.43 1.02
C ALA A 72 8.32 3.82 2.14
N ARG A 73 7.68 3.36 3.23
CA ARG A 73 8.35 2.67 4.33
C ARG A 73 8.88 1.30 3.90
N ALA A 74 8.11 0.55 3.11
CA ALA A 74 8.56 -0.73 2.57
C ALA A 74 9.75 -0.56 1.63
N SER A 75 9.71 0.45 0.75
CA SER A 75 10.84 0.83 -0.11
C SER A 75 12.07 1.25 0.70
N THR A 76 11.86 1.96 1.81
CA THR A 76 12.96 2.32 2.72
C THR A 76 13.62 1.09 3.32
N LEU A 77 12.85 0.09 3.77
CA LEU A 77 13.40 -1.17 4.25
C LEU A 77 14.21 -1.90 3.18
N GLU A 78 13.66 -2.05 1.98
CA GLU A 78 14.37 -2.71 0.88
C GLU A 78 15.65 -1.98 0.52
N ARG A 79 15.63 -0.63 0.47
CA ARG A 79 16.82 0.17 0.27
C ARG A 79 17.88 -0.08 1.36
N ILE A 80 17.49 -0.11 2.63
CA ILE A 80 18.42 -0.37 3.73
C ILE A 80 19.01 -1.78 3.63
N LYS A 81 18.21 -2.78 3.26
CA LYS A 81 18.68 -4.16 3.05
C LYS A 81 19.74 -4.28 1.95
N THR A 82 19.74 -3.38 0.96
CA THR A 82 20.77 -3.35 -0.10
C THR A 82 22.11 -2.75 0.33
N ILE A 83 22.20 -2.12 1.51
CA ILE A 83 23.45 -1.54 2.01
C ILE A 83 24.45 -2.65 2.33
N LYS A 84 25.62 -2.61 1.67
CA LYS A 84 26.71 -3.57 1.89
C LYS A 84 27.59 -3.23 3.09
N SER A 85 27.73 -1.94 3.39
CA SER A 85 28.59 -1.45 4.48
C SER A 85 27.92 -1.64 5.84
N THR A 86 28.54 -2.42 6.73
CA THR A 86 28.02 -2.66 8.08
C THR A 86 27.95 -1.38 8.93
N SER A 87 28.86 -0.43 8.71
CA SER A 87 28.87 0.84 9.46
C SER A 87 27.73 1.76 9.02
N GLU A 88 27.42 1.81 7.72
CA GLU A 88 26.26 2.54 7.18
C GLU A 88 24.95 1.86 7.58
N LEU A 89 24.92 0.53 7.53
CA LEU A 89 23.74 -0.24 7.96
C LEU A 89 23.42 0.00 9.44
N ARG A 90 24.43 0.09 10.31
CA ARG A 90 24.21 0.46 11.73
C ARG A 90 23.62 1.86 11.90
N LYS A 91 24.00 2.83 11.05
CA LYS A 91 23.44 4.18 11.08
C LYS A 91 21.98 4.21 10.63
N MET A 92 21.63 3.41 9.62
CA MET A 92 20.27 3.34 9.07
C MET A 92 19.36 2.36 9.82
N LYS A 93 19.90 1.58 10.76
CA LYS A 93 19.13 0.61 11.56
C LYS A 93 17.92 1.23 12.27
N PRO A 94 17.99 2.40 12.91
CA PRO A 94 16.83 3.01 13.57
C PRO A 94 15.67 3.29 12.61
N ASP A 95 15.98 3.81 11.42
CA ASP A 95 14.98 4.08 10.38
C ASP A 95 14.34 2.77 9.87
N GLY A 96 15.15 1.71 9.75
CA GLY A 96 14.69 0.37 9.40
C GLY A 96 13.80 -0.25 10.49
N ASP A 97 14.19 -0.14 11.77
CA ASP A 97 13.40 -0.62 12.91
C ASP A 97 12.04 0.09 12.97
N GLU A 98 12.01 1.40 12.76
CA GLU A 98 10.77 2.17 12.75
C GLU A 98 9.87 1.76 11.57
N ALA A 99 10.43 1.65 10.36
CA ALA A 99 9.69 1.23 9.17
C ALA A 99 9.12 -0.18 9.32
N ALA A 100 9.93 -1.12 9.83
CA ALA A 100 9.54 -2.50 10.11
C ALA A 100 8.39 -2.58 11.13
N ARG A 101 8.50 -1.86 12.24
CA ARG A 101 7.47 -1.81 13.28
C ARG A 101 6.14 -1.25 12.76
N ILE A 102 6.19 -0.22 11.93
CA ILE A 102 4.97 0.43 11.40
C ILE A 102 4.30 -0.43 10.33
N LEU A 103 5.07 -1.13 9.51
CA LEU A 103 4.53 -2.12 8.57
C LEU A 103 3.98 -3.34 9.31
N GLY A 104 4.68 -3.80 10.35
CA GLY A 104 4.33 -4.94 11.19
C GLY A 104 4.39 -6.29 10.47
N GLY A 105 4.03 -7.34 11.23
CA GLY A 105 3.92 -8.72 10.75
C GLY A 105 5.16 -9.19 9.96
N GLY A 106 4.95 -9.74 8.76
CA GLY A 106 6.03 -10.31 7.95
C GLY A 106 7.17 -9.35 7.59
N HIS A 107 6.92 -8.03 7.55
CA HIS A 107 8.00 -7.05 7.31
C HIS A 107 8.93 -6.92 8.51
N GLU A 108 8.38 -7.01 9.71
CA GLU A 108 9.14 -6.99 10.96
C GLU A 108 9.92 -8.28 11.17
N GLU A 109 9.31 -9.43 10.87
CA GLU A 109 9.98 -10.73 10.90
C GLU A 109 11.15 -10.78 9.91
N ALA A 110 10.93 -10.36 8.66
CA ALA A 110 11.98 -10.32 7.64
C ALA A 110 13.11 -9.35 7.99
N TRP A 111 12.78 -8.20 8.57
CA TRP A 111 13.77 -7.23 9.03
C TRP A 111 14.62 -7.78 10.18
N ASN A 112 13.99 -8.44 11.14
CA ASN A 112 14.68 -9.07 12.27
C ASN A 112 15.60 -10.20 11.81
N ALA A 113 15.14 -11.05 10.90
CA ALA A 113 15.97 -12.11 10.30
C ALA A 113 17.19 -11.52 9.58
N PHE A 114 17.00 -10.47 8.77
CA PHE A 114 18.09 -9.77 8.09
C PHE A 114 19.12 -9.20 9.08
N LEU A 115 18.68 -8.57 10.17
CA LEU A 115 19.59 -8.07 11.20
C LEU A 115 20.35 -9.19 11.92
N GLN A 116 19.72 -10.35 12.14
CA GLN A 116 20.38 -11.52 12.71
C GLN A 116 21.46 -12.07 11.77
N GLU A 117 21.17 -12.18 10.46
CA GLU A 117 22.16 -12.59 9.45
C GLU A 117 23.36 -11.65 9.38
N LYS A 118 23.15 -10.35 9.58
CA LYS A 118 24.22 -9.34 9.61
C LYS A 118 24.92 -9.21 10.97
N GLY A 119 24.55 -10.01 11.97
CA GLY A 119 25.11 -9.95 13.32
C GLY A 119 24.78 -8.65 14.08
N LEU A 120 23.74 -7.94 13.66
CA LEU A 120 23.28 -6.67 14.22
C LEU A 120 22.13 -6.81 15.22
N LYS A 121 21.61 -8.03 15.40
CA LYS A 121 20.63 -8.39 16.43
C LYS A 121 21.01 -9.75 17.03
N LYS A 122 20.93 -9.90 18.35
CA LYS A 122 21.08 -11.21 18.99
C LYS A 122 19.92 -12.12 18.56
N ARG A 123 20.25 -13.41 18.42
CA ARG A 123 19.28 -14.48 18.13
C ARG A 123 18.16 -14.50 19.17
#